data_AF-F2G9P3-F1
#
_entry.id   AF-F2G9P3-F1
#
_cell.length_a   1.000
_cell.length_b   1.000
_cell.length_c   1.000
_cell.angle_alpha   90.00
_cell.angle_beta   90.00
_cell.angle_gamma   90.00
#
_symmetry.space_group_name_H-M   'P 1'
#
loop_
_entity.id
_entity.type
_entity.pdbx_description
1 polymer ?
#
loop_
_entity_poly.entity_id
_entity_poly.type
_entity_poly.pdbx_seq_one_letter_code
_entity_poly.pdbx_strand_id
1 'polypeptide(L)'
;MLTAQQLATMLSLQDKMNAKVNPDWLNAGYGYLRAAMVESVEAIEHHGWKWWKAQQKDLPQLQMELVDIWHFALSACIIEYNGDIEASAKSIAAELASGDTLVTFDGKDYDAANQSLLDNLELMTGLCAAKRFSVPLFMFIVNQCEMSADELYRQYVGKNVLNFFRQDNGYKEGTYVKVWEGREDNEHLVEVMDALDLTKPEFSDLVYEGLRNRYPS
;
A
#
# COMPACT_ATOMS: atom_id res chain seq x y z
N MET A 1 -2.03 12.54 9.20
CA MET A 1 -0.68 12.08 8.80
C MET A 1 -0.40 10.77 9.52
N LEU A 2 0.38 9.87 8.92
CA LEU A 2 0.77 8.62 9.57
C LEU A 2 1.64 8.91 10.80
N THR A 3 1.35 8.23 11.91
CA THR A 3 2.15 8.32 13.14
C THR A 3 3.43 7.47 13.02
N ALA A 4 4.44 7.77 13.84
CA ALA A 4 5.65 6.95 13.92
C ALA A 4 5.34 5.48 14.25
N GLN A 5 4.36 5.23 15.12
CA GLN A 5 3.92 3.88 15.45
C GLN A 5 3.29 3.17 14.26
N GLN A 6 2.39 3.84 13.51
CA GLN A 6 1.79 3.27 12.30
C GLN A 6 2.85 2.93 11.25
N LEU A 7 3.83 3.81 11.02
CA LEU A 7 4.94 3.57 10.09
C LEU A 7 5.77 2.35 10.50
N ALA A 8 6.17 2.26 11.77
CA ALA A 8 6.93 1.12 12.29
C ALA A 8 6.15 -0.20 12.13
N THR A 9 4.85 -0.20 12.43
CA THR A 9 3.97 -1.36 12.22
C THR A 9 3.93 -1.75 10.74
N MET A 10 3.67 -0.79 9.83
CA MET A 10 3.56 -1.09 8.40
C MET A 10 4.86 -1.65 7.81
N LEU A 11 6.00 -1.05 8.15
CA LEU A 11 7.31 -1.51 7.66
C LEU A 11 7.67 -2.90 8.21
N SER A 12 7.40 -3.16 9.50
CA SER A 12 7.63 -4.50 10.09
C SER A 12 6.75 -5.56 9.42
N LEU A 13 5.49 -5.24 9.16
CA LEU A 13 4.58 -6.13 8.43
C LEU A 13 5.05 -6.36 6.99
N GLN A 14 5.56 -5.33 6.31
CA GLN A 14 6.07 -5.46 4.94
C GLN A 14 7.28 -6.38 4.88
N ASP A 15 8.25 -6.17 5.78
CA ASP A 15 9.47 -7.00 5.85
C ASP A 15 9.12 -8.46 6.11
N LYS A 16 8.28 -8.73 7.12
CA LYS A 16 7.83 -10.09 7.40
C LYS A 16 7.13 -10.70 6.18
N MET A 17 6.25 -9.95 5.49
CA MET A 17 5.49 -10.46 4.34
C MET A 17 6.42 -10.81 3.19
N ASN A 18 7.36 -9.92 2.89
CA ASN A 18 8.36 -10.15 1.86
C ASN A 18 9.23 -11.38 2.20
N ALA A 19 9.67 -11.52 3.46
CA ALA A 19 10.42 -12.67 3.94
C ALA A 19 9.63 -13.98 3.89
N LYS A 20 8.32 -13.95 4.14
CA LYS A 20 7.42 -15.10 3.97
C LYS A 20 7.32 -15.54 2.52
N VAL A 21 7.29 -14.58 1.58
CA VAL A 21 7.27 -14.87 0.15
C VAL A 21 8.62 -15.42 -0.31
N ASN A 22 9.71 -14.76 0.06
CA ASN A 22 11.09 -15.15 -0.20
C ASN A 22 12.00 -14.72 0.99
N PRO A 23 12.63 -15.65 1.72
CA PRO A 23 13.52 -15.31 2.82
C PRO A 23 14.73 -14.44 2.42
N ASP A 24 15.15 -14.47 1.15
CA ASP A 24 16.26 -13.66 0.62
C ASP A 24 15.77 -12.43 -0.17
N TRP A 25 14.56 -11.93 0.13
CA TRP A 25 13.93 -10.86 -0.65
C TRP A 25 14.76 -9.57 -0.76
N LEU A 26 15.54 -9.24 0.27
CA LEU A 26 16.42 -8.06 0.28
C LEU A 26 17.49 -8.12 -0.82
N ASN A 27 18.01 -9.31 -1.13
CA ASN A 27 19.07 -9.51 -2.13
C ASN A 27 18.54 -10.04 -3.47
N ALA A 28 17.26 -10.39 -3.55
CA ALA A 28 16.66 -11.02 -4.73
C ALA A 28 16.58 -10.10 -5.97
N GLY A 29 16.88 -8.80 -5.83
CA GLY A 29 16.87 -7.85 -6.94
C GLY A 29 15.47 -7.58 -7.50
N TYR A 30 14.43 -7.78 -6.69
CA TYR A 30 13.05 -7.55 -7.11
C TYR A 30 12.78 -6.08 -7.42
N GLY A 31 12.07 -5.85 -8.52
CA GLY A 31 11.73 -4.50 -8.98
C GLY A 31 10.51 -3.94 -8.27
N TYR A 32 10.58 -3.65 -6.96
CA TYR A 32 9.44 -3.14 -6.20
C TYR A 32 8.89 -1.83 -6.77
N LEU A 33 9.74 -0.86 -7.13
CA LEU A 33 9.26 0.35 -7.83
C LEU A 33 8.77 0.07 -9.26
N ARG A 34 9.11 -1.07 -9.87
CA ARG A 34 8.45 -1.50 -11.12
C ARG A 34 7.03 -1.98 -10.85
N ALA A 35 6.81 -2.70 -9.75
CA ALA A 35 5.47 -3.10 -9.34
C ALA A 35 4.63 -1.86 -8.99
N ALA A 36 5.14 -0.94 -8.16
CA ALA A 36 4.46 0.33 -7.87
C ALA A 36 4.11 1.16 -9.12
N MET A 37 4.98 1.15 -10.14
CA MET A 37 4.68 1.77 -11.44
C MET A 37 3.47 1.11 -12.13
N VAL A 38 3.39 -0.22 -12.12
CA VAL A 38 2.25 -0.96 -12.68
C VAL A 38 0.97 -0.60 -11.92
N GLU A 39 0.99 -0.66 -10.59
CA GLU A 39 -0.19 -0.30 -9.78
C GLU A 39 -0.59 1.18 -9.94
N SER A 40 0.37 2.07 -10.21
CA SER A 40 0.06 3.47 -10.56
C SER A 40 -0.70 3.58 -11.89
N VAL A 41 -0.38 2.73 -12.87
CA VAL A 41 -1.13 2.65 -14.13
C VAL A 41 -2.51 2.01 -13.90
N GLU A 42 -2.63 1.01 -13.04
CA GLU A 42 -3.93 0.43 -12.66
C GLU A 42 -4.81 1.48 -11.96
N ALA A 43 -4.27 2.29 -11.05
CA ALA A 43 -4.96 3.42 -10.44
C ALA A 43 -5.47 4.44 -11.49
N ILE A 44 -4.65 4.75 -12.50
CA ILE A 44 -5.06 5.61 -13.63
C ILE A 44 -6.23 4.99 -14.39
N GLU A 45 -6.22 3.68 -14.65
CA GLU A 45 -7.31 3.01 -15.35
C GLU A 45 -8.67 3.13 -14.63
N HIS A 46 -8.66 3.20 -13.29
CA HIS A 46 -9.84 3.42 -12.45
C HIS A 46 -10.28 4.89 -12.32
N HIS A 47 -9.49 5.85 -12.79
CA HIS A 47 -9.83 7.28 -12.76
C HIS A 47 -10.98 7.66 -13.70
N GLY A 48 -11.15 6.94 -14.82
CA GLY A 48 -12.12 7.28 -15.86
C GLY A 48 -11.64 8.31 -16.89
N TRP A 49 -10.33 8.31 -17.19
CA TRP A 49 -9.68 9.30 -18.06
C TRP A 49 -9.98 9.15 -19.56
N LYS A 50 -10.47 7.99 -20.04
CA LYS A 50 -10.54 7.72 -21.49
C LYS A 50 -11.60 8.59 -22.15
N TRP A 51 -11.17 9.56 -22.95
CA TRP A 51 -12.07 10.46 -23.67
C TRP A 51 -12.86 9.77 -24.81
N TRP A 52 -12.40 8.60 -25.28
CA TRP A 52 -13.02 7.86 -26.38
C TRP A 52 -13.95 6.73 -25.94
N LYS A 53 -14.12 6.51 -24.62
CA LYS A 53 -14.98 5.46 -24.07
C LYS A 53 -15.70 5.99 -22.84
N ALA A 54 -17.02 5.82 -22.78
CA ALA A 54 -17.77 6.15 -21.57
C ALA A 54 -17.23 5.36 -20.36
N GLN A 55 -16.86 6.06 -19.30
CA GLN A 55 -16.33 5.51 -18.06
C GLN A 55 -16.82 6.34 -16.87
N GLN A 56 -16.79 5.73 -15.70
CA GLN A 56 -16.98 6.40 -14.41
C GLN A 56 -15.75 6.13 -13.55
N LYS A 57 -15.41 7.07 -12.69
CA LYS A 57 -14.36 6.91 -11.68
C LYS A 57 -14.79 5.80 -10.71
N ASP A 58 -13.98 4.76 -10.62
CA ASP A 58 -14.15 3.70 -9.63
C ASP A 58 -13.25 4.01 -8.42
N LEU A 59 -13.74 4.88 -7.54
CA LEU A 59 -12.98 5.38 -6.40
C LEU A 59 -12.51 4.25 -5.45
N PRO A 60 -13.34 3.25 -5.10
CA PRO A 60 -12.89 2.13 -4.27
C PRO A 60 -11.73 1.35 -4.89
N GLN A 61 -11.79 1.03 -6.19
CA GLN A 61 -10.69 0.34 -6.86
C GLN A 61 -9.43 1.20 -6.88
N LEU A 62 -9.56 2.48 -7.22
CA LEU A 62 -8.42 3.41 -7.21
C LEU A 62 -7.74 3.46 -5.83
N GLN A 63 -8.50 3.54 -4.74
CA GLN A 63 -7.95 3.50 -3.37
C GLN A 63 -7.21 2.19 -3.07
N MET A 64 -7.71 1.05 -3.55
CA MET A 64 -7.02 -0.24 -3.39
C MET A 64 -5.68 -0.26 -4.13
N GLU A 65 -5.60 0.32 -5.32
CA GLU A 65 -4.33 0.43 -6.05
C GLU A 65 -3.33 1.34 -5.32
N LEU A 66 -3.80 2.40 -4.65
CA LEU A 66 -2.91 3.21 -3.78
C LEU A 66 -2.33 2.39 -2.62
N VAL A 67 -3.12 1.50 -2.04
CA VAL A 67 -2.64 0.58 -0.99
C VAL A 67 -1.55 -0.35 -1.55
N ASP A 68 -1.68 -0.83 -2.79
CA ASP A 68 -0.67 -1.70 -3.42
C ASP A 68 0.60 -0.94 -3.81
N ILE A 69 0.48 0.27 -4.34
CA ILE A 69 1.61 1.19 -4.53
C ILE A 69 2.37 1.35 -3.20
N TRP A 70 1.66 1.52 -2.09
CA TRP A 70 2.28 1.70 -0.78
C TRP A 70 3.06 0.47 -0.29
N HIS A 71 2.53 -0.75 -0.45
CA HIS A 71 3.26 -1.99 -0.13
C HIS A 71 4.61 -2.08 -0.87
N PHE A 72 4.58 -1.75 -2.16
CA PHE A 72 5.78 -1.80 -2.98
C PHE A 72 6.75 -0.63 -2.69
N ALA A 73 6.24 0.56 -2.38
CA ALA A 73 7.06 1.69 -1.96
C ALA A 73 7.77 1.42 -0.62
N LEU A 74 7.06 0.86 0.37
CA LEU A 74 7.65 0.47 1.66
C LEU A 74 8.73 -0.60 1.48
N SER A 75 8.49 -1.58 0.61
CA SER A 75 9.50 -2.61 0.28
C SER A 75 10.76 -1.98 -0.33
N ALA A 76 10.61 -1.00 -1.23
CA ALA A 76 11.74 -0.29 -1.82
C ALA A 76 12.51 0.54 -0.78
N CYS A 77 11.81 1.23 0.13
CA CYS A 77 12.43 2.00 1.20
C CYS A 77 13.25 1.10 2.14
N ILE A 78 12.71 -0.06 2.54
CA ILE A 78 13.44 -1.01 3.37
C ILE A 78 14.74 -1.48 2.68
N ILE A 79 14.71 -1.73 1.37
CA ILE A 79 15.90 -2.10 0.60
C ILE A 79 16.92 -0.97 0.56
N GLU A 80 16.49 0.28 0.37
CA GLU A 80 17.39 1.45 0.36
C GLU A 80 18.18 1.59 1.66
N TYR A 81 17.56 1.22 2.78
CA TYR A 81 18.17 1.19 4.11
C TYR A 81 18.71 -0.19 4.52
N ASN A 82 18.98 -1.08 3.56
CA ASN A 82 19.59 -2.41 3.79
C ASN A 82 18.84 -3.28 4.82
N GLY A 83 17.51 -3.21 4.85
CA GLY A 83 16.68 -3.95 5.80
C GLY A 83 16.46 -3.24 7.15
N ASP A 84 17.05 -2.06 7.36
CA ASP A 84 16.88 -1.32 8.62
C ASP A 84 15.50 -0.65 8.67
N ILE A 85 14.59 -1.26 9.43
CA ILE A 85 13.22 -0.81 9.63
C ILE A 85 13.16 0.55 10.34
N GLU A 86 14.01 0.78 11.33
CA GLU A 86 14.01 2.03 12.11
C GLU A 86 14.50 3.19 11.24
N ALA A 87 15.59 2.98 10.49
CA ALA A 87 16.11 3.97 9.55
C ALA A 87 15.09 4.29 8.44
N SER A 88 14.43 3.27 7.89
CA SER A 88 13.37 3.43 6.89
C SER A 88 12.21 4.27 7.44
N ALA A 89 11.72 3.94 8.65
CA ALA A 89 10.64 4.66 9.30
C ALA A 89 11.00 6.13 9.55
N LYS A 90 12.24 6.38 9.99
CA LYS A 90 12.74 7.74 10.23
C LYS A 90 12.83 8.56 8.94
N SER A 91 13.26 7.95 7.84
CA SER A 91 13.31 8.62 6.53
C SER A 91 11.91 9.03 6.07
N ILE A 92 10.98 8.08 6.05
CA ILE A 92 9.59 8.34 5.65
C ILE A 92 8.95 9.42 6.54
N ALA A 93 9.16 9.36 7.85
CA ALA A 93 8.65 10.36 8.77
C ALA A 93 9.24 11.75 8.51
N ALA A 94 10.53 11.85 8.16
CA ALA A 94 11.18 13.10 7.82
C ALA A 94 10.64 13.69 6.51
N GLU A 95 10.44 12.87 5.49
CA GLU A 95 9.78 13.29 4.24
C GLU A 95 8.36 13.80 4.50
N LEU A 96 7.54 13.05 5.24
CA LEU A 96 6.18 13.47 5.60
C LEU A 96 6.16 14.78 6.38
N ALA A 97 7.10 14.97 7.30
CA ALA A 97 7.21 16.19 8.11
C ALA A 97 7.63 17.41 7.28
N SER A 98 8.38 17.22 6.18
CA SER A 98 8.70 18.31 5.26
C SER A 98 7.46 18.88 4.58
N GLY A 99 6.48 18.01 4.29
CA GLY A 99 5.27 18.35 3.54
C GLY A 99 5.55 18.84 2.11
N ASP A 100 6.78 18.67 1.60
CA ASP A 100 7.18 19.25 0.32
C ASP A 100 6.62 18.42 -0.84
N THR A 101 5.59 18.95 -1.48
CA THR A 101 4.95 18.35 -2.66
C THR A 101 5.62 18.73 -3.97
N LEU A 102 6.69 19.52 -3.93
CA LEU A 102 7.46 19.89 -5.10
C LEU A 102 8.39 18.74 -5.50
N VAL A 103 8.29 18.29 -6.75
CA VAL A 103 9.14 17.25 -7.31
C VAL A 103 9.77 17.75 -8.60
N THR A 104 11.10 17.77 -8.65
CA THR A 104 11.82 17.95 -9.91
C THR A 104 11.94 16.62 -10.65
N PHE A 105 11.34 16.52 -11.83
CA PHE A 105 11.39 15.37 -12.72
C PHE A 105 11.60 15.88 -14.15
N ASP A 106 12.21 15.11 -15.06
CA ASP A 106 12.44 15.50 -16.47
C ASP A 106 13.10 16.89 -16.75
N GLY A 107 13.66 17.56 -15.75
CA GLY A 107 14.19 18.92 -15.84
C GLY A 107 13.15 20.02 -15.59
N LYS A 108 11.95 19.66 -15.12
CA LYS A 108 10.89 20.59 -14.70
C LYS A 108 10.50 20.33 -13.25
N ASP A 109 9.93 21.37 -12.64
CA ASP A 109 9.37 21.30 -11.30
C ASP A 109 7.86 21.09 -11.38
N TYR A 110 7.38 20.11 -10.62
CA TYR A 110 5.98 19.73 -10.52
C TYR A 110 5.54 19.89 -9.07
N ASP A 111 4.56 20.75 -8.82
CA ASP A 111 3.97 20.90 -7.48
C ASP A 111 2.63 20.17 -7.44
N ALA A 112 2.54 19.13 -6.63
CA ALA A 112 1.33 18.31 -6.53
C ALA A 112 0.08 19.14 -6.16
N ALA A 113 0.25 20.22 -5.39
CA ALA A 113 -0.84 21.09 -4.96
C ALA A 113 -1.53 21.84 -6.12
N ASN A 114 -0.83 21.99 -7.25
CA ASN A 114 -1.30 22.71 -8.43
C ASN A 114 -1.70 21.76 -9.58
N GLN A 115 -1.78 20.46 -9.32
CA GLN A 115 -2.03 19.43 -10.33
C GLN A 115 -3.33 18.66 -10.07
N SER A 116 -3.92 18.14 -11.14
CA SER A 116 -5.06 17.24 -11.01
C SER A 116 -4.62 15.89 -10.43
N LEU A 117 -5.60 15.08 -9.97
CA LEU A 117 -5.32 13.71 -9.51
C LEU A 117 -4.64 12.88 -10.62
N LEU A 118 -5.12 12.99 -11.85
CA LEU A 118 -4.59 12.24 -12.99
C LEU A 118 -3.12 12.62 -13.25
N ASP A 119 -2.81 13.92 -13.30
CA ASP A 119 -1.43 14.38 -13.53
C ASP A 119 -0.48 13.92 -12.41
N ASN A 120 -0.94 13.94 -11.15
CA ASN A 120 -0.14 13.45 -10.03
C ASN A 120 0.08 11.93 -10.08
N LEU A 121 -0.92 11.15 -10.51
CA LEU A 121 -0.76 9.70 -10.73
C LEU A 121 0.22 9.41 -11.88
N GLU A 122 0.18 10.18 -12.96
CA GLU A 122 1.14 10.08 -14.07
C GLU A 122 2.56 10.44 -13.62
N LEU A 123 2.72 11.51 -12.83
CA LEU A 123 4.00 11.88 -12.22
C LEU A 123 4.53 10.76 -11.32
N MET A 124 3.68 10.18 -10.45
CA MET A 124 4.05 9.05 -9.60
C MET A 124 4.51 7.85 -10.43
N THR A 125 3.79 7.54 -11.52
CA THR A 125 4.16 6.49 -12.47
C THR A 125 5.55 6.73 -13.07
N GLY A 126 5.81 7.97 -13.52
CA GLY A 126 7.09 8.39 -14.07
C GLY A 126 8.25 8.29 -13.07
N LEU A 127 8.03 8.70 -11.82
CA LEU A 127 9.01 8.54 -10.73
C LEU A 127 9.33 7.07 -10.49
N CYS A 128 8.31 6.22 -10.36
CA CYS A 128 8.47 4.79 -10.12
C CYS A 128 9.24 4.11 -11.27
N ALA A 129 8.93 4.48 -12.52
CA ALA A 129 9.66 4.03 -13.70
C ALA A 129 11.16 4.41 -13.62
N ALA A 130 11.46 5.62 -13.14
CA ALA A 130 12.80 6.14 -12.93
C ALA A 130 13.47 5.70 -11.61
N LYS A 131 12.88 4.73 -10.88
CA LYS A 131 13.39 4.23 -9.59
C LYS A 131 13.46 5.30 -8.50
N ARG A 132 12.50 6.22 -8.52
CA ARG A 132 12.29 7.26 -7.51
C ARG A 132 10.89 7.10 -6.91
N PHE A 133 10.73 7.50 -5.67
CA PHE A 133 9.43 7.59 -5.01
C PHE A 133 9.40 8.85 -4.17
N SER A 134 8.26 9.54 -4.10
CA SER A 134 8.08 10.72 -3.25
C SER A 134 6.94 10.43 -2.30
N VAL A 135 7.26 10.28 -1.01
CA VAL A 135 6.24 10.03 0.02
C VAL A 135 5.25 11.21 0.12
N PRO A 136 5.68 12.48 0.08
CA PRO A 136 4.74 13.61 0.13
C PRO A 136 3.77 13.64 -1.06
N LEU A 137 4.25 13.40 -2.29
CA LEU A 137 3.41 13.30 -3.47
C LEU A 137 2.39 12.16 -3.32
N PHE A 138 2.84 10.98 -2.85
CA PHE A 138 1.96 9.84 -2.63
C PHE A 138 0.84 10.17 -1.64
N MET A 139 1.19 10.75 -0.48
CA MET A 139 0.18 11.14 0.50
C MET A 139 -0.75 12.24 -0.02
N PHE A 140 -0.27 13.12 -0.90
CA PHE A 140 -1.13 14.09 -1.57
C PHE A 140 -2.16 13.41 -2.48
N ILE A 141 -1.73 12.42 -3.28
CA ILE A 141 -2.61 11.61 -4.14
C ILE A 141 -3.65 10.84 -3.29
N VAL A 142 -3.24 10.26 -2.17
CA VAL A 142 -4.13 9.59 -1.20
C VAL A 142 -5.25 10.51 -0.75
N ASN A 143 -4.92 11.76 -0.40
CA ASN A 143 -5.94 12.76 -0.04
C ASN A 143 -6.83 13.16 -1.24
N GLN A 144 -6.27 13.30 -2.45
CA GLN A 144 -7.05 13.55 -3.67
C GLN A 144 -8.02 12.40 -4.00
N CYS A 145 -7.77 11.21 -3.46
CA CYS A 145 -8.62 10.04 -3.57
C CYS A 145 -9.55 9.86 -2.38
N GLU A 146 -9.81 10.92 -1.62
CA GLU A 146 -10.78 10.92 -0.50
C GLU A 146 -10.45 9.87 0.58
N MET A 147 -9.18 9.47 0.67
CA MET A 147 -8.70 8.50 1.64
C MET A 147 -7.81 9.21 2.65
N SER A 148 -8.11 9.03 3.94
CA SER A 148 -7.29 9.59 5.01
C SER A 148 -6.04 8.74 5.26
N ALA A 149 -5.04 9.29 5.96
CA ALA A 149 -3.87 8.52 6.38
C ALA A 149 -4.24 7.32 7.29
N ASP A 150 -5.27 7.48 8.12
CA ASP A 150 -5.75 6.39 8.98
C ASP A 150 -6.46 5.30 8.18
N GLU A 151 -7.22 5.69 7.15
CA GLU A 151 -7.85 4.74 6.24
C GLU A 151 -6.82 4.00 5.38
N LEU A 152 -5.79 4.70 4.89
CA LEU A 152 -4.65 4.06 4.22
C LEU A 152 -3.98 3.04 5.15
N TYR A 153 -3.68 3.41 6.40
CA TYR A 153 -3.09 2.50 7.38
C TYR A 153 -3.99 1.29 7.62
N ARG A 154 -5.29 1.51 7.80
CA ARG A 154 -6.30 0.48 8.01
C ARG A 154 -6.31 -0.51 6.85
N GLN A 155 -6.52 -0.04 5.61
CA GLN A 155 -6.57 -0.90 4.44
C GLN A 155 -5.25 -1.63 4.19
N TYR A 156 -4.13 -0.94 4.40
CA TYR A 156 -2.80 -1.55 4.31
C TYR A 156 -2.64 -2.72 5.27
N VAL A 157 -2.88 -2.51 6.57
CA VAL A 157 -2.71 -3.58 7.57
C VAL A 157 -3.67 -4.72 7.29
N GLY A 158 -4.93 -4.42 6.95
CA GLY A 158 -5.90 -5.45 6.62
C GLY A 158 -5.45 -6.31 5.44
N LYS A 159 -5.00 -5.69 4.34
CA LYS A 159 -4.53 -6.40 3.14
C LYS A 159 -3.26 -7.20 3.41
N ASN A 160 -2.31 -6.63 4.15
CA ASN A 160 -1.07 -7.31 4.52
C ASN A 160 -1.36 -8.57 5.38
N VAL A 161 -2.17 -8.42 6.43
CA VAL A 161 -2.55 -9.51 7.33
C VAL A 161 -3.36 -10.59 6.61
N LEU A 162 -4.30 -10.21 5.72
CA LEU A 162 -5.04 -11.18 4.92
C LEU A 162 -4.12 -11.94 3.95
N ASN A 163 -3.16 -11.27 3.32
CA ASN A 163 -2.18 -11.93 2.46
C ASN A 163 -1.28 -12.88 3.24
N PHE A 164 -0.89 -12.53 4.46
CA PHE A 164 -0.23 -13.44 5.37
C PHE A 164 -1.08 -14.66 5.71
N PHE A 165 -2.33 -14.41 6.10
CA PHE A 165 -3.28 -15.44 6.45
C PHE A 165 -3.48 -16.43 5.30
N ARG A 166 -3.61 -15.93 4.06
CA ARG A 166 -3.64 -16.75 2.83
C ARG A 166 -2.41 -17.65 2.74
N GLN A 167 -1.21 -17.09 2.87
CA GLN A 167 0.04 -17.86 2.77
C GLN A 167 0.15 -18.93 3.86
N ASP A 168 -0.29 -18.65 5.09
CA ASP A 168 -0.28 -19.61 6.20
C ASP A 168 -1.30 -20.74 6.02
N ASN A 169 -2.35 -20.51 5.23
CA ASN A 169 -3.44 -21.46 5.00
C ASN A 169 -3.41 -22.07 3.59
N GLY A 170 -2.23 -22.12 2.96
CA GLY A 170 -2.00 -22.94 1.78
C GLY A 170 -2.23 -22.25 0.43
N TYR A 171 -2.10 -20.92 0.35
CA TYR A 171 -2.34 -20.19 -0.90
C TYR A 171 -1.33 -20.53 -2.00
N LYS A 172 -0.05 -20.77 -1.66
CA LYS A 172 0.96 -21.22 -2.62
C LYS A 172 0.71 -22.67 -3.06
N GLU A 173 0.18 -23.47 -2.17
CA GLU A 173 -0.14 -24.89 -2.34
C GLU A 173 -1.47 -25.09 -3.09
N GLY A 174 -2.27 -24.03 -3.25
CA GLY A 174 -3.58 -24.07 -3.89
C GLY A 174 -4.69 -24.69 -3.01
N THR A 175 -4.45 -24.85 -1.71
CA THR A 175 -5.43 -25.43 -0.76
C THR A 175 -6.23 -24.39 0.01
N TYR A 176 -5.86 -23.11 -0.12
CA TYR A 176 -6.57 -22.01 0.55
C TYR A 176 -8.00 -21.83 0.02
N VAL A 177 -8.96 -21.72 0.94
CA VAL A 177 -10.36 -21.44 0.61
C VAL A 177 -10.56 -19.92 0.59
N LYS A 178 -10.76 -19.32 -0.59
CA LYS A 178 -10.99 -17.88 -0.72
C LYS A 178 -12.41 -17.45 -0.33
N VAL A 179 -13.38 -18.35 -0.41
CA VAL A 179 -14.80 -18.06 -0.13
C VAL A 179 -15.21 -18.72 1.18
N TRP A 180 -15.44 -17.92 2.22
CA TRP A 180 -15.83 -18.38 3.56
C TRP A 180 -17.33 -18.16 3.74
N GLU A 181 -18.08 -19.23 4.01
CA GLU A 181 -19.54 -19.18 4.21
C GLU A 181 -20.30 -18.46 3.06
N GLY A 182 -19.82 -18.59 1.82
CA GLY A 182 -20.44 -18.00 0.63
C GLY A 182 -20.05 -16.55 0.33
N ARG A 183 -19.09 -15.98 1.06
CA ARG A 183 -18.55 -14.62 0.85
C ARG A 183 -17.04 -14.64 0.65
N GLU A 184 -16.48 -13.71 -0.10
CA GLU A 184 -15.02 -13.64 -0.27
C GLU A 184 -14.32 -13.24 1.04
N ASP A 185 -13.09 -13.72 1.22
CA ASP A 185 -12.26 -13.44 2.41
C ASP A 185 -12.03 -11.94 2.68
N ASN A 186 -11.99 -11.09 1.64
CA ASN A 186 -11.93 -9.63 1.79
C ASN A 186 -13.20 -9.04 2.42
N GLU A 187 -14.37 -9.64 2.22
CA GLU A 187 -15.61 -9.18 2.87
C GLU A 187 -15.54 -9.46 4.38
N HIS A 188 -15.03 -10.63 4.76
CA HIS A 188 -14.79 -10.97 6.17
C HIS A 188 -13.71 -10.09 6.81
N LEU A 189 -12.66 -9.75 6.06
CA LEU A 189 -11.64 -8.81 6.50
C LEU A 189 -12.27 -7.45 6.85
N VAL A 190 -13.13 -6.89 6.00
CA VAL A 190 -13.78 -5.59 6.27
C VAL A 190 -14.52 -5.63 7.60
N GLU A 191 -15.31 -6.68 7.86
CA GLU A 191 -16.05 -6.80 9.13
C GLU A 191 -15.14 -6.98 10.36
N VAL A 192 -14.04 -7.74 10.24
CA VAL A 192 -13.04 -7.85 11.30
C VAL A 192 -12.43 -6.48 11.60
N MET A 193 -12.08 -5.75 10.55
CA MET A 193 -11.44 -4.44 10.66
C MET A 193 -12.38 -3.37 11.23
N ASP A 194 -13.69 -3.43 10.92
CA ASP A 194 -14.71 -2.51 11.48
C ASP A 194 -14.92 -2.72 12.98
N ALA A 195 -14.66 -3.92 13.51
CA ALA A 195 -14.86 -4.27 14.91
C ALA A 195 -13.65 -3.96 15.82
N LEU A 196 -12.52 -3.53 15.24
CA LEU A 196 -11.24 -3.37 15.94
C LEU A 196 -10.83 -1.91 16.12
N ASP A 197 -10.07 -1.66 17.18
CA ASP A 197 -9.50 -0.35 17.47
C ASP A 197 -8.11 -0.21 16.83
N LEU A 198 -8.00 0.69 15.86
CA LEU A 198 -6.78 0.97 15.08
C LEU A 198 -5.62 1.50 15.93
N THR A 199 -5.90 2.02 17.13
CA THR A 199 -4.88 2.63 17.99
C THR A 199 -4.11 1.61 18.83
N LYS A 200 -4.58 0.34 18.86
CA LYS A 200 -3.93 -0.71 19.65
C LYS A 200 -2.60 -1.14 19.03
N PRO A 201 -1.52 -1.27 19.82
CA PRO A 201 -0.25 -1.81 19.34
C PRO A 201 -0.37 -3.20 18.71
N GLU A 202 -1.25 -4.04 19.26
CA GLU A 202 -1.55 -5.41 18.81
C GLU A 202 -2.57 -5.47 17.64
N PHE A 203 -2.88 -4.34 16.99
CA PHE A 203 -3.92 -4.29 15.96
C PHE A 203 -3.76 -5.36 14.87
N SER A 204 -2.55 -5.56 14.31
CA SER A 204 -2.33 -6.58 13.28
C SER A 204 -2.60 -8.00 13.76
N ASP A 205 -2.27 -8.30 15.02
CA ASP A 205 -2.48 -9.62 15.61
C ASP A 205 -3.97 -9.86 15.84
N LEU A 206 -4.70 -8.84 16.29
CA LEU A 206 -6.15 -8.89 16.46
C LEU A 206 -6.87 -9.14 15.12
N VAL A 207 -6.40 -8.52 14.03
CA VAL A 207 -6.93 -8.77 12.68
C VAL A 207 -6.69 -10.24 12.29
N TYR A 208 -5.48 -10.76 12.51
CA TYR A 208 -5.16 -12.15 12.17
C TYR A 208 -6.04 -13.14 12.94
N GLU A 209 -6.20 -12.94 14.25
CA GLU A 209 -7.07 -13.79 15.08
C GLU A 209 -8.54 -13.68 14.65
N GLY A 210 -8.99 -12.47 14.29
CA GLY A 210 -10.34 -12.26 13.74
C GLY A 210 -10.59 -13.05 12.45
N LEU A 211 -9.61 -13.08 11.54
CA LEU A 211 -9.65 -13.91 10.32
C LEU A 211 -9.63 -15.41 10.67
N ARG A 212 -8.75 -15.84 11.56
CA ARG A 212 -8.64 -17.24 11.99
C ARG A 212 -9.95 -17.78 12.55
N ASN A 213 -10.66 -16.98 13.36
CA ASN A 213 -11.93 -17.38 13.96
C ASN A 213 -13.07 -17.55 12.93
N ARG A 214 -12.93 -16.96 11.74
CA ARG A 214 -13.91 -17.02 10.66
C ARG A 214 -13.54 -18.03 9.57
N TYR A 215 -12.29 -18.48 9.53
CA TYR A 215 -11.81 -19.36 8.48
C TYR A 215 -12.43 -20.75 8.60
N PRO A 216 -12.99 -21.32 7.51
CA PRO A 216 -13.56 -22.66 7.53
C PRO A 216 -12.52 -23.69 7.96
N SER A 217 -12.88 -24.54 8.93
CA SER A 217 -12.08 -25.70 9.36
C SER A 217 -12.20 -26.88 8.40
#